data_AF-A0A4Y4B2L3-F1
#
_entry.id   AF-A0A4Y4B2L3-F1
#
_cell.length_a   1.000
_cell.length_b   1.000
_cell.length_c   1.000
_cell.angle_alpha   90.00
_cell.angle_beta   90.00
_cell.angle_gamma   90.00
#
_symmetry.space_group_name_H-M   'P 1'
#
loop_
_entity.id
_entity.type
_entity.pdbx_description
1 polymer ?
#
loop_
_entity_poly.entity_id
_entity_poly.type
_entity_poly.pdbx_seq_one_letter_code
_entity_poly.pdbx_strand_id
1 'polypeptide(L)'
;MKIKIDLFDETTNWNKELNPILEKYFHRKHPLEYQNLFQLIVMVVLSAQDSDKNINNIAPQLFNAFPTMESIANTTKKSINPISYSSKIS
;
A
#
# COMPACT_ATOMS: atom_id res chain seq x y z
N MET A 1 1.82 29.40 18.38
CA MET A 1 0.49 28.91 18.78
C MET A 1 0.57 27.39 18.87
N LYS A 2 0.53 26.82 20.08
CA LYS A 2 0.54 25.36 20.27
C LYS A 2 -0.92 24.90 20.29
N ILE A 3 -1.35 24.14 19.29
CA ILE A 3 -2.65 23.47 19.31
C ILE A 3 -2.53 22.36 20.36
N LYS A 4 -3.13 22.54 21.53
CA LYS A 4 -3.44 21.43 22.45
C LYS A 4 -4.68 20.77 21.87
N ILE A 5 -4.47 19.79 20.99
CA ILE A 5 -5.54 18.90 20.57
C ILE A 5 -5.58 17.79 21.62
N ASP A 6 -6.67 17.72 22.37
CA ASP A 6 -6.96 16.58 23.22
C ASP A 6 -7.65 15.53 22.34
N LEU A 7 -6.87 14.56 21.86
CA LEU A 7 -7.34 13.52 20.94
C LEU A 7 -8.40 12.59 21.56
N PHE A 8 -8.65 12.69 22.86
CA PHE A 8 -9.54 11.81 23.61
C PHE A 8 -10.67 12.56 24.33
N ASP A 9 -10.88 13.84 24.00
CA ASP A 9 -12.05 14.57 24.50
C ASP A 9 -13.33 13.98 23.87
N GLU A 10 -14.14 13.33 24.72
CA GLU A 10 -15.41 12.68 24.36
C GLU A 10 -16.45 13.67 23.79
N THR A 11 -16.22 14.98 23.92
CA THR A 11 -17.10 16.04 23.38
C THR A 11 -16.75 16.46 21.94
N THR A 12 -15.66 15.95 21.38
CA THR A 12 -15.16 16.35 20.06
C THR A 12 -16.10 15.89 18.94
N ASN A 13 -16.57 16.86 18.12
CA ASN A 13 -17.31 16.55 16.90
C ASN A 13 -16.34 16.19 15.75
N TRP A 14 -15.97 14.91 15.68
CA TRP A 14 -15.04 14.39 14.68
C TRP A 14 -15.49 14.60 13.22
N ASN A 15 -16.80 14.64 12.95
CA ASN A 15 -17.29 14.92 11.59
C ASN A 15 -16.87 16.33 11.13
N LYS A 16 -16.90 17.31 12.04
CA LYS A 16 -16.45 18.69 11.76
C LYS A 16 -14.94 18.77 11.62
N GLU A 17 -14.20 18.15 12.54
CA GLU A 17 -12.74 18.24 12.58
C GLU A 17 -12.04 17.48 11.44
N LEU A 18 -12.62 16.38 10.96
CA LEU A 18 -12.08 15.61 9.85
C LEU A 18 -12.43 16.19 8.47
N ASN A 19 -13.46 17.03 8.37
CA ASN A 19 -13.92 17.56 7.08
C ASN A 19 -12.80 18.23 6.24
N PRO A 20 -11.93 19.09 6.79
CA PRO A 20 -10.84 19.70 6.03
C PRO A 20 -9.83 18.68 5.47
N ILE A 21 -9.58 17.59 6.21
CA ILE A 21 -8.69 16.50 5.77
C ILE A 21 -9.37 15.72 4.64
N LEU A 22 -10.65 15.37 4.82
CA LEU A 22 -11.41 14.68 3.79
C LEU A 22 -11.46 15.49 2.50
N GLU A 23 -11.84 16.77 2.53
CA GLU A 23 -11.83 17.63 1.34
C GLU A 23 -10.46 17.70 0.65
N LYS A 24 -9.37 17.75 1.43
CA LYS A 24 -8.00 17.83 0.89
C LYS A 24 -7.51 16.53 0.25
N TYR A 25 -7.94 15.37 0.72
CA TYR A 25 -7.36 14.07 0.34
C TYR A 25 -8.34 13.12 -0.37
N PHE A 26 -9.66 13.35 -0.31
CA PHE A 26 -10.70 12.43 -0.82
C PHE A 26 -10.55 12.09 -2.31
N HIS A 27 -10.12 13.06 -3.13
CA HIS A 27 -9.96 12.85 -4.57
C HIS A 27 -8.60 12.27 -4.97
N ARG A 28 -7.73 11.92 -4.02
CA ARG A 28 -6.43 11.34 -4.35
C ARG A 28 -6.59 9.88 -4.76
N LYS A 29 -5.99 9.54 -5.90
CA LYS A 29 -5.88 8.17 -6.36
C LYS A 29 -5.04 7.36 -5.35
N HIS A 30 -5.37 6.08 -5.21
CA HIS A 30 -4.54 5.12 -4.50
C HIS A 30 -3.11 5.11 -5.10
N PRO A 31 -2.04 5.14 -4.27
CA PRO A 31 -0.66 5.26 -4.76
C PRO A 31 -0.12 4.00 -5.45
N LEU A 32 -0.66 2.83 -5.13
CA LEU A 32 -0.31 1.55 -5.77
C LEU A 32 -0.94 1.42 -7.17
N GLU A 33 -0.14 0.98 -8.14
CA GLU A 33 -0.52 0.82 -9.55
C GLU A 33 -1.02 -0.60 -9.87
N TYR A 34 -2.11 -1.01 -9.21
CA TYR A 34 -2.74 -2.32 -9.45
C TYR A 34 -3.71 -2.29 -10.63
N GLN A 35 -3.87 -3.43 -11.31
CA GLN A 35 -4.80 -3.61 -12.43
C GLN A 35 -6.04 -4.43 -12.05
N ASN A 36 -6.00 -5.15 -10.94
CA ASN A 36 -7.11 -5.96 -10.43
C ASN A 36 -7.01 -6.16 -8.91
N LEU A 37 -8.05 -6.75 -8.31
CA LEU A 37 -8.14 -6.93 -6.86
C LEU A 37 -7.05 -7.86 -6.29
N PHE A 38 -6.65 -8.90 -7.04
CA PHE A 38 -5.56 -9.78 -6.63
C PHE A 38 -4.25 -8.98 -6.48
N GLN A 39 -3.91 -8.17 -7.48
CA GLN A 39 -2.72 -7.33 -7.41
C GLN A 39 -2.79 -6.34 -6.25
N LEU A 40 -3.95 -5.71 -6.03
CA LEU A 40 -4.14 -4.77 -4.93
C LEU A 40 -3.87 -5.42 -3.57
N ILE A 41 -4.47 -6.59 -3.29
CA ILE A 41 -4.31 -7.29 -2.01
C ILE A 41 -2.83 -7.62 -1.77
N VAL A 42 -2.16 -8.16 -2.78
CA VAL A 42 -0.73 -8.51 -2.68
C VAL A 42 0.13 -7.27 -2.45
N MET A 43 -0.08 -6.20 -3.23
CA MET A 43 0.70 -4.97 -3.11
C MET A 43 0.47 -4.25 -1.76
N VAL A 44 -0.75 -4.30 -1.20
CA VAL A 44 -1.06 -3.76 0.15
C VAL A 44 -0.33 -4.55 1.25
N VAL A 45 -0.23 -5.88 1.12
CA VAL A 45 0.55 -6.68 2.08
C VAL A 45 2.03 -6.33 1.98
N LEU A 46 2.55 -6.09 0.78
CA LEU A 46 3.95 -5.74 0.57
C LEU A 46 4.28 -4.30 0.99
N SER A 47 3.34 -3.36 0.91
CA SER A 47 3.55 -1.95 1.31
C SER A 47 3.81 -1.78 2.81
N ALA A 48 3.57 -2.81 3.63
CA ALA A 48 3.99 -2.83 5.04
C ALA A 48 5.53 -2.90 5.19
N GLN A 49 6.26 -3.34 4.16
CA GLN A 49 7.70 -3.56 4.21
C GLN A 49 8.51 -2.54 3.39
N ASP A 50 7.89 -1.85 2.44
CA ASP A 50 8.57 -0.94 1.53
C ASP A 50 7.64 0.17 1.01
N SER A 51 8.22 1.18 0.37
CA SER A 51 7.50 2.30 -0.22
C SER A 51 6.64 1.89 -1.40
N ASP A 52 5.50 2.57 -1.59
CA ASP A 52 4.60 2.37 -2.74
C ASP A 52 5.35 2.45 -4.08
N LYS A 53 6.35 3.35 -4.17
CA LYS A 53 7.21 3.50 -5.36
C LYS A 53 7.99 2.22 -5.66
N ASN A 54 8.63 1.63 -4.65
CA ASN A 54 9.37 0.38 -4.85
C ASN A 54 8.42 -0.79 -5.17
N ILE A 55 7.26 -0.85 -4.50
CA ILE A 55 6.25 -1.86 -4.78
C ILE A 55 5.76 -1.78 -6.23
N ASN A 56 5.50 -0.58 -6.75
CA ASN A 56 5.13 -0.37 -8.15
C ASN A 56 6.25 -0.80 -9.11
N ASN A 57 7.53 -0.63 -8.75
CA ASN A 57 8.66 -1.07 -9.57
C ASN A 57 8.77 -2.60 -9.67
N ILE A 58 8.51 -3.34 -8.58
CA ILE A 58 8.64 -4.81 -8.55
C ILE A 58 7.39 -5.55 -9.03
N ALA A 59 6.21 -4.91 -8.92
CA ALA A 59 4.92 -5.52 -9.22
C ALA A 59 4.84 -6.14 -10.63
N PRO A 60 5.32 -5.50 -11.71
CA PRO A 60 5.26 -6.10 -13.05
C PRO A 60 6.00 -7.43 -13.14
N GLN A 61 7.20 -7.52 -12.56
CA GLN A 61 7.98 -8.76 -12.55
C GLN A 61 7.32 -9.83 -11.67
N LEU A 62 6.82 -9.43 -10.49
CA LEU A 62 6.12 -10.32 -9.57
C LEU A 62 4.89 -10.95 -10.21
N PHE A 63 4.04 -10.15 -10.84
CA PHE A 63 2.79 -10.64 -11.44
C PHE A 63 2.99 -11.32 -12.79
N ASN A 64 4.11 -11.07 -13.48
CA ASN A 64 4.51 -11.89 -14.63
C ASN A 64 4.95 -13.30 -14.20
N ALA A 65 5.65 -13.42 -13.06
CA ALA A 65 6.04 -14.71 -12.50
C ALA A 65 4.87 -15.44 -11.83
N PHE A 66 3.96 -14.68 -11.20
CA PHE A 66 2.83 -15.20 -10.44
C PHE A 66 1.53 -14.46 -10.80
N PRO A 67 0.90 -14.82 -11.94
CA PRO A 67 -0.26 -14.09 -12.47
C PRO A 67 -1.55 -14.30 -11.67
N THR A 68 -1.63 -15.35 -10.84
CA THR A 68 -2.82 -15.67 -10.04
C THR A 68 -2.50 -15.93 -8.56
N MET A 69 -3.53 -15.87 -7.72
CA MET A 69 -3.41 -16.17 -6.30
C MET A 69 -2.88 -17.58 -6.05
N GLU A 70 -3.32 -18.56 -6.84
CA GLU A 70 -2.87 -19.96 -6.77
C GLU A 70 -1.39 -20.09 -7.13
N SER A 71 -0.91 -19.34 -8.11
CA SER A 71 0.51 -19.37 -8.51
C SER A 71 1.43 -18.83 -7.40
N ILE A 72 0.98 -17.81 -6.66
CA ILE A 72 1.68 -17.32 -5.47
C ILE A 72 1.57 -18.33 -4.32
N ALA A 73 0.38 -18.89 -4.07
CA ALA A 73 0.17 -19.82 -2.95
C ALA A 73 1.02 -21.09 -3.04
N ASN A 74 1.30 -21.56 -4.27
CA ASN A 74 2.12 -22.75 -4.51
C ASN A 74 3.62 -22.47 -4.64
N THR A 75 4.05 -21.21 -4.46
CA THR A 75 5.47 -20.84 -4.55
C THR A 75 6.19 -20.99 -3.21
N THR A 76 7.52 -20.97 -3.24
CA THR A 76 8.33 -20.94 -2.02
C THR A 76 8.92 -19.55 -1.80
N LYS A 77 9.22 -19.19 -0.53
CA LYS A 77 9.92 -17.93 -0.21
C LYS A 77 11.20 -17.73 -1.03
N LYS A 78 11.92 -18.82 -1.32
CA LYS A 78 13.15 -18.81 -2.12
C LYS A 78 12.91 -18.36 -3.56
N SER A 79 11.74 -18.66 -4.12
CA SER A 79 11.35 -18.26 -5.47
C SER A 79 10.89 -16.79 -5.57
N ILE A 80 10.41 -16.20 -4.46
CA ILE A 80 9.95 -14.79 -4.42
C ILE A 80 11.10 -13.82 -4.15
N ASN A 81 12.03 -14.20 -3.26
CA ASN A 81 13.17 -13.36 -2.84
C ASN A 81 13.94 -12.66 -3.98
N PRO A 82 14.25 -13.32 -5.12
CA PRO A 82 15.01 -12.69 -6.21
C PRO A 82 14.34 -11.42 -6.78
N ILE A 83 13.00 -11.39 -6.78
CA ILE A 83 12.20 -10.25 -7.27
C ILE A 83 12.25 -9.09 -6.28
N SER A 84 12.36 -9.37 -4.98
CA SER A 84 12.44 -8.37 -3.91
C SER A 84 13.82 -7.69 -3.80
N TYR A 85 14.91 -8.37 -4.16
CA TYR A 85 16.27 -7.81 -4.08
C TYR A 85 16.71 -7.04 -5.33
N SER A 86 16.21 -7.38 -6.52
CA SER A 86 16.61 -6.70 -7.77
C SER A 86 16.30 -5.21 -7.75
N SER A 87 15.31 -4.76 -6.98
CA SER A 87 14.94 -3.35 -6.88
C SER A 87 15.74 -2.53 -5.85
N LYS A 88 16.60 -3.16 -5.02
CA LYS A 88 17.50 -2.46 -4.10
C LYS A 88 18.84 -2.06 -4.73
N ILE A 89 19.12 -2.53 -5.94
CA ILE A 89 20.40 -2.35 -6.64
C ILE A 89 20.25 -1.45 -7.88
N SER A 90 19.10 -0.78 -8.04
CA SER A 90 18.79 0.14 -9.14
C SER A 90 18.60 1.56 -8.63
#